data_AF-A0A6B2G3A8-F1
#
_entry.id   AF-A0A6B2G3A8-F1
#
_cell.length_a   1.000
_cell.length_b   1.000
_cell.length_c   1.000
_cell.angle_alpha   90.00
_cell.angle_beta   90.00
_cell.angle_gamma   90.00
#
_symmetry.space_group_name_H-M   'P 1'
#
loop_
_entity.id
_entity.type
_entity.pdbx_description
1 polymer ?
#
loop_
_entity_poly.entity_id
_entity_poly.type
_entity_poly.pdbx_seq_one_letter_code
_entity_poly.pdbx_strand_id
1 'polypeptide(L)'
;KNLVTLLLIIGFSFFCAKYSLKSSSRIKKLLKTEICITGVEIFKHIFKYDVGKEFIKILFIPFCKKYDFKSLSLCNSFFDMYFKTIGFVFEGAHLNSTRVCNDYSLFERWSLNMTKIIARPSMQKTVNWLHKPESFIRILQISDIHLDLCYKEKTYKNCEEKVCCRTNSTPFPGSHELSGIFGEFYCDAPPILVETLFEYIKKNIDF
;
A
#
# COMPACT_ATOMS: atom_id res chain seq x y z
N LYS A 1 29.21 -1.26 -22.16
CA LYS A 1 29.86 0.00 -21.72
C LYS A 1 28.97 0.93 -20.86
N ASN A 2 27.68 0.63 -20.61
CA ASN A 2 26.79 1.47 -19.77
C ASN A 2 26.44 0.89 -18.38
N LEU A 3 26.85 -0.34 -18.05
CA LEU A 3 26.62 -0.93 -16.72
C LEU A 3 27.52 -0.30 -15.65
N VAL A 4 28.75 0.09 -16.03
CA VAL A 4 29.72 0.77 -15.16
C VAL A 4 29.22 2.17 -14.79
N THR A 5 28.61 2.89 -15.74
CA THR A 5 28.06 4.24 -15.50
C THR A 5 26.84 4.20 -14.58
N LEU A 6 25.98 3.19 -14.71
CA LEU A 6 24.80 3.02 -13.87
C LEU A 6 25.18 2.57 -12.45
N LEU A 7 26.18 1.70 -12.32
CA LEU A 7 26.79 1.32 -11.04
C LEU A 7 27.54 2.49 -10.38
N LEU A 8 28.14 3.39 -11.18
CA LEU A 8 28.71 4.63 -10.67
C LEU A 8 27.62 5.56 -10.13
N ILE A 9 26.44 5.70 -10.77
CA ILE A 9 25.33 6.55 -10.30
C ILE A 9 24.67 6.00 -9.03
N ILE A 10 24.43 4.68 -8.96
CA ILE A 10 23.89 4.01 -7.76
C ILE A 10 24.94 3.98 -6.63
N GLY A 11 26.21 3.83 -6.97
CA GLY A 11 27.33 4.00 -6.06
C GLY A 11 27.47 5.44 -5.55
N PHE A 12 27.20 6.45 -6.39
CA PHE A 12 27.33 7.87 -6.04
C PHE A 12 26.19 8.37 -5.16
N SER A 13 24.97 7.85 -5.33
CA SER A 13 23.85 8.17 -4.44
C SER A 13 24.05 7.56 -3.05
N PHE A 14 24.65 6.38 -2.95
CA PHE A 14 25.16 5.83 -1.68
C PHE A 14 26.39 6.59 -1.13
N PHE A 15 27.29 7.07 -1.99
CA PHE A 15 28.47 7.87 -1.62
C PHE A 15 28.09 9.26 -1.08
N CYS A 16 27.09 9.92 -1.67
CA CYS A 16 26.53 11.19 -1.20
C CYS A 16 25.73 11.06 0.11
N ALA A 17 25.08 9.91 0.34
CA ALA A 17 24.43 9.63 1.62
C ALA A 17 25.44 9.42 2.76
N LYS A 18 26.66 8.95 2.44
CA LYS A 18 27.72 8.63 3.42
C LYS A 18 28.70 9.80 3.65
N TYR A 19 28.95 10.65 2.65
CA TYR A 19 29.72 11.86 2.79
C TYR A 19 28.80 13.06 3.03
N SER A 20 28.65 13.41 4.30
CA SER A 20 28.24 14.76 4.73
C SER A 20 29.23 15.78 4.15
N LEU A 21 28.99 16.21 2.91
CA LEU A 21 29.75 17.29 2.29
C LEU A 21 29.58 18.52 3.18
N LYS A 22 30.67 19.07 3.70
CA LYS A 22 30.69 20.38 4.39
C LYS A 22 30.49 21.47 3.33
N SER A 23 29.28 21.57 2.81
CA SER A 23 28.91 22.53 1.77
C SER A 23 27.66 23.30 2.20
N SER A 24 27.57 24.56 1.75
CA SER A 24 26.45 25.47 2.00
C SER A 24 25.09 24.79 1.81
N SER A 25 24.12 25.11 2.67
CA SER A 25 22.76 24.52 2.64
C SER A 25 22.10 24.64 1.27
N ARG A 26 22.44 25.68 0.50
CA ARG A 26 21.93 25.93 -0.85
C ARG A 26 22.53 25.01 -1.91
N ILE A 27 23.84 24.73 -1.84
CA ILE A 27 24.54 23.83 -2.76
C ILE A 27 24.10 22.38 -2.51
N LYS A 28 23.92 21.98 -1.25
CA LYS A 28 23.34 20.68 -0.88
C LYS A 28 21.94 20.48 -1.45
N LYS A 29 21.11 21.52 -1.41
CA LYS A 29 19.74 21.47 -1.95
C LYS A 29 19.76 21.32 -3.47
N LEU A 30 20.58 22.11 -4.17
CA LEU A 30 20.71 22.04 -5.64
C LEU A 30 21.25 20.68 -6.11
N LEU A 31 22.30 20.16 -5.48
CA LEU A 31 22.81 18.82 -5.80
C LEU A 31 21.77 17.72 -5.55
N LYS A 32 21.00 17.81 -4.46
CA LYS A 32 19.92 16.85 -4.17
C LYS A 32 18.82 16.87 -5.23
N THR A 33 18.43 18.05 -5.69
CA THR A 33 17.42 18.22 -6.75
C THR A 33 17.91 17.65 -8.08
N GLU A 34 19.13 18.00 -8.52
CA GLU A 34 19.69 17.51 -9.80
C GLU A 34 19.87 15.99 -9.82
N ILE A 35 20.35 15.40 -8.72
CA ILE A 35 20.48 13.95 -8.58
C ILE A 35 19.11 13.27 -8.66
N CYS A 36 18.09 13.87 -8.04
CA CYS A 36 16.72 13.36 -8.11
C CYS A 36 16.17 13.42 -9.53
N ILE A 37 16.29 14.56 -10.22
CA ILE A 37 15.76 14.76 -11.58
C ILE A 37 16.38 13.72 -12.52
N THR A 38 17.71 13.60 -12.46
CA THR A 38 18.47 12.62 -13.25
C THR A 38 17.99 11.19 -12.95
N GLY A 39 17.81 10.85 -11.67
CA GLY A 39 17.32 9.53 -11.26
C GLY A 39 15.92 9.21 -11.80
N VAL A 40 14.99 10.17 -11.75
CA VAL A 40 13.63 9.99 -12.27
C VAL A 40 13.63 9.81 -13.79
N GLU A 41 14.43 10.57 -14.53
CA GLU A 41 14.52 10.43 -16.00
C GLU A 41 15.16 9.10 -16.41
N ILE A 42 16.22 8.65 -15.71
CA ILE A 42 16.80 7.33 -15.93
C ILE A 42 15.74 6.24 -15.66
N PHE A 43 15.00 6.35 -14.57
CA PHE A 43 13.98 5.36 -14.20
C PHE A 43 12.87 5.27 -15.26
N LYS A 44 12.36 6.42 -15.75
CA LYS A 44 11.41 6.44 -16.86
C LYS A 44 11.95 5.76 -18.10
N HIS A 45 13.21 5.99 -18.43
CA HIS A 45 13.85 5.36 -19.59
C HIS A 45 13.96 3.84 -19.42
N ILE A 46 14.32 3.36 -18.23
CA ILE A 46 14.39 1.93 -17.93
C ILE A 46 13.02 1.26 -18.09
N PHE A 47 11.94 1.89 -17.59
CA PHE A 47 10.58 1.35 -17.72
C PHE A 47 10.05 1.40 -19.17
N LYS A 48 10.23 2.53 -19.88
CA LYS A 48 9.72 2.73 -21.24
C LYS A 48 10.32 1.75 -22.26
N TYR A 49 11.58 1.39 -22.09
CA TYR A 49 12.28 0.51 -23.04
C TYR A 49 12.36 -0.95 -22.55
N ASP A 50 11.58 -1.30 -21.51
CA ASP A 50 11.63 -2.60 -20.81
C ASP A 50 13.07 -3.06 -20.61
N VAL A 51 13.91 -2.17 -20.05
CA VAL A 51 15.30 -2.46 -19.75
C VAL A 51 15.32 -3.41 -18.57
N GLY A 52 15.06 -4.69 -18.88
CA GLY A 52 15.00 -5.86 -18.03
C GLY A 52 14.21 -5.67 -16.73
N LYS A 53 12.94 -6.09 -16.70
CA LYS A 53 12.22 -6.42 -15.46
C LYS A 53 13.13 -7.08 -14.40
N GLU A 54 13.96 -8.01 -14.83
CA GLU A 54 14.94 -8.72 -13.98
C GLU A 54 16.03 -7.80 -13.40
N PHE A 55 16.50 -6.81 -14.15
CA PHE A 55 17.47 -5.84 -13.65
C PHE A 55 16.88 -4.97 -12.55
N ILE A 56 15.65 -4.47 -12.74
CA ILE A 56 14.95 -3.69 -11.71
C ILE A 56 14.66 -4.57 -10.48
N LYS A 57 14.28 -5.84 -10.69
CA LYS A 57 14.06 -6.81 -9.61
C LYS A 57 15.31 -6.97 -8.74
N ILE A 58 16.50 -7.10 -9.35
CA ILE A 58 17.78 -7.19 -8.62
C ILE A 58 18.01 -5.98 -7.71
N LEU A 59 17.63 -4.77 -8.14
CA LEU A 59 17.72 -3.56 -7.34
C LEU A 59 16.63 -3.47 -6.27
N PHE A 60 15.41 -3.93 -6.58
CA PHE A 60 14.24 -3.87 -5.70
C PHE A 60 14.35 -4.84 -4.51
N ILE A 61 14.74 -6.09 -4.74
CA ILE A 61 14.70 -7.14 -3.71
C ILE A 61 15.51 -6.78 -2.44
N PRO A 62 16.75 -6.27 -2.51
CA PRO A 62 17.51 -5.88 -1.31
C PRO A 62 16.85 -4.73 -0.53
N PHE A 63 16.29 -3.75 -1.24
CA PHE A 63 15.56 -2.63 -0.63
C PHE A 63 14.28 -3.12 0.06
N CYS A 64 13.48 -3.90 -0.68
CA CYS A 64 12.25 -4.51 -0.19
C CYS A 64 12.47 -5.35 1.07
N LYS A 65 13.54 -6.19 1.07
CA LYS A 65 13.91 -7.02 2.22
C LYS A 65 14.23 -6.22 3.48
N LYS A 66 14.79 -5.03 3.30
CA LYS A 66 15.25 -4.18 4.39
C LYS A 66 14.14 -3.31 4.97
N TYR A 67 13.19 -2.85 4.15
CA TYR A 67 12.25 -1.79 4.54
C TYR A 67 10.78 -2.20 4.57
N ASP A 68 10.34 -3.19 3.78
CA ASP A 68 8.91 -3.48 3.61
C ASP A 68 8.49 -4.92 3.96
N PHE A 69 9.33 -5.91 3.64
CA PHE A 69 9.00 -7.32 3.81
C PHE A 69 10.25 -8.10 4.23
N LYS A 70 10.23 -8.84 5.33
CA LYS A 70 11.41 -9.62 5.76
C LYS A 70 11.69 -10.83 4.85
N SER A 71 10.66 -11.33 4.16
CA SER A 71 10.73 -12.54 3.32
C SER A 71 11.11 -12.26 1.86
N LEU A 72 12.05 -13.06 1.35
CA LEU A 72 12.48 -13.03 -0.06
C LEU A 72 11.33 -13.39 -1.01
N SER A 73 10.52 -14.39 -0.68
CA SER A 73 9.42 -14.82 -1.54
C SER A 73 8.35 -13.72 -1.66
N LEU A 74 8.01 -13.05 -0.56
CA LEU A 74 7.08 -11.93 -0.55
C LEU A 74 7.57 -10.76 -1.42
N CYS A 75 8.86 -10.40 -1.32
CA CYS A 75 9.43 -9.36 -2.16
C CYS A 75 9.38 -9.70 -3.66
N ASN A 76 9.65 -10.95 -4.02
CA ASN A 76 9.55 -11.41 -5.41
C ASN A 76 8.12 -11.32 -5.91
N SER A 77 7.16 -11.89 -5.17
CA SER A 77 5.75 -11.88 -5.56
C SER A 77 5.18 -10.47 -5.64
N PHE A 78 5.53 -9.59 -4.69
CA PHE A 78 5.12 -8.19 -4.72
C PHE A 78 5.64 -7.48 -5.96
N PHE A 79 6.94 -7.63 -6.26
CA PHE A 79 7.52 -7.04 -7.46
C PHE A 79 6.82 -7.55 -8.73
N ASP A 80 6.69 -8.87 -8.87
CA ASP A 80 6.11 -9.48 -10.05
C ASP A 80 4.65 -9.08 -10.27
N MET A 81 3.89 -8.89 -9.19
CA MET A 81 2.49 -8.46 -9.22
C MET A 81 2.36 -6.98 -9.60
N TYR A 82 3.13 -6.10 -8.98
CA TYR A 82 2.95 -4.65 -9.12
C TYR A 82 3.81 -4.03 -10.22
N PHE A 83 4.84 -4.71 -10.75
CA PHE A 83 5.78 -4.14 -11.73
C PHE A 83 5.08 -3.50 -12.93
N LYS A 84 4.10 -4.20 -13.52
CA LYS A 84 3.33 -3.69 -14.67
C LYS A 84 2.48 -2.49 -14.30
N THR A 85 1.81 -2.53 -13.15
CA THR A 85 0.97 -1.42 -12.67
C THR A 85 1.80 -0.18 -12.38
N ILE A 86 2.95 -0.35 -11.73
CA ILE A 86 3.90 0.73 -11.49
C ILE A 86 4.39 1.28 -12.84
N GLY A 87 4.79 0.42 -13.77
CA GLY A 87 5.18 0.86 -15.12
C GLY A 87 4.10 1.70 -15.80
N PHE A 88 2.86 1.22 -15.79
CA PHE A 88 1.71 1.93 -16.36
C PHE A 88 1.48 3.30 -15.70
N VAL A 89 1.56 3.39 -14.36
CA VAL A 89 1.42 4.66 -13.65
C VAL A 89 2.56 5.61 -14.04
N PHE A 90 3.79 5.13 -14.15
CA PHE A 90 4.92 5.99 -14.53
C PHE A 90 4.83 6.48 -15.99
N GLU A 91 4.32 5.65 -16.90
CA GLU A 91 4.07 6.03 -18.30
C GLU A 91 2.88 7.01 -18.43
N GLY A 92 1.76 6.71 -17.77
CA GLY A 92 0.50 7.45 -17.90
C GLY A 92 0.40 8.71 -17.02
N ALA A 93 1.06 8.74 -15.85
CA ALA A 93 0.96 9.89 -14.94
C ALA A 93 1.82 11.08 -15.36
N HIS A 94 2.48 11.04 -16.53
CA HIS A 94 3.33 12.11 -17.07
C HIS A 94 4.22 12.75 -16.00
N LEU A 95 4.80 11.92 -15.12
CA LEU A 95 5.49 12.37 -13.90
C LEU A 95 6.63 13.33 -14.28
N ASN A 96 6.44 14.63 -14.18
CA ASN A 96 7.48 15.59 -14.51
C ASN A 96 8.60 15.47 -13.46
N SER A 97 9.84 15.16 -13.87
CA SER A 97 10.98 14.97 -12.96
C SER A 97 11.26 16.23 -12.12
N THR A 98 11.05 17.41 -12.70
CA THR A 98 11.13 18.69 -11.97
C THR A 98 10.05 18.80 -10.90
N ARG A 99 8.82 18.32 -11.15
CA ARG A 99 7.76 18.27 -10.12
C ARG A 99 8.07 17.25 -9.03
N VAL A 100 8.44 16.03 -9.42
CA VAL A 100 8.74 14.94 -8.47
C VAL A 100 9.86 15.32 -7.50
N CYS A 101 10.83 16.09 -7.97
CA CYS A 101 12.02 16.41 -7.19
C CYS A 101 12.00 17.76 -6.48
N ASN A 102 11.15 18.70 -6.90
CA ASN A 102 11.01 20.01 -6.27
C ASN A 102 9.77 20.15 -5.39
N ASP A 103 8.76 19.32 -5.63
CA ASP A 103 7.46 19.46 -4.99
C ASP A 103 7.26 18.38 -3.92
N TYR A 104 7.12 18.80 -2.66
CA TYR A 104 6.68 17.93 -1.58
C TYR A 104 5.17 17.64 -1.66
N SER A 105 4.43 18.38 -2.50
CA SER A 105 3.04 18.10 -2.84
C SER A 105 2.94 17.47 -4.23
N LEU A 106 3.25 16.17 -4.31
CA LEU A 106 2.96 15.35 -5.48
C LEU A 106 1.47 15.30 -5.84
N PHE A 107 0.60 15.76 -4.93
CA PHE A 107 -0.83 15.84 -5.11
C PHE A 107 -1.24 17.31 -5.20
N GLU A 108 -1.67 17.74 -6.38
CA GLU A 108 -2.31 19.04 -6.54
C GLU A 108 -3.55 19.10 -5.63
N ARG A 109 -3.63 20.15 -4.82
CA ARG A 109 -4.85 20.43 -4.06
C ARG A 109 -5.92 20.87 -5.04
N TRP A 110 -6.85 19.98 -5.33
CA TRP A 110 -8.04 20.31 -6.09
C TRP A 110 -9.15 20.74 -5.14
N SER A 111 -10.04 21.61 -5.62
CA SER A 111 -11.25 22.01 -4.90
C SER A 111 -12.43 22.00 -5.86
N LEU A 112 -13.57 21.52 -5.39
CA LEU A 112 -14.82 21.61 -6.13
C LEU A 112 -15.53 22.90 -5.75
N ASN A 113 -15.90 23.68 -6.77
CA ASN A 113 -16.74 24.84 -6.58
C ASN A 113 -18.20 24.39 -6.44
N MET A 114 -18.62 24.13 -5.19
CA MET A 114 -19.96 23.63 -4.88
C MET A 114 -21.06 24.68 -5.12
N THR A 115 -20.75 25.98 -5.08
CA THR A 115 -21.74 27.06 -5.26
C THR A 115 -22.24 27.19 -6.70
N LYS A 116 -21.52 26.63 -7.69
CA LYS A 116 -21.99 26.54 -9.08
C LYS A 116 -22.92 25.34 -9.35
N ILE A 117 -22.94 24.34 -8.47
CA ILE A 117 -23.61 23.06 -8.71
C ILE A 117 -24.96 23.00 -8.00
N ILE A 118 -25.06 23.53 -6.77
CA ILE A 118 -26.29 23.51 -5.99
C ILE A 118 -26.41 24.84 -5.23
N ALA A 119 -27.49 25.59 -5.46
CA ALA A 119 -27.85 26.69 -4.58
C ALA A 119 -28.10 26.11 -3.18
N ARG A 120 -27.34 26.55 -2.18
CA ARG A 120 -27.44 26.02 -0.81
C ARG A 120 -28.91 26.13 -0.37
N PRO A 121 -29.61 25.00 -0.12
CA PRO A 121 -30.99 25.08 0.32
C PRO A 121 -31.03 25.84 1.65
N SER A 122 -32.04 26.67 1.84
CA SER A 122 -32.26 27.32 3.14
C SER A 122 -32.36 26.21 4.18
N MET A 123 -31.51 26.25 5.22
CA MET A 123 -31.61 25.28 6.32
C MET A 123 -33.04 25.32 6.87
N GLN A 124 -33.82 24.26 6.62
CA GLN A 124 -35.10 24.10 7.28
C GLN A 124 -34.82 23.95 8.77
N LYS A 125 -35.39 24.86 9.57
CA LYS A 125 -35.27 24.85 11.02
C LYS A 125 -35.75 23.51 11.55
N THR A 126 -34.88 22.88 12.37
CA THR A 126 -35.16 21.79 13.30
C THR A 126 -36.18 20.76 12.81
N VAL A 127 -35.68 19.65 12.29
CA VAL A 127 -36.45 18.41 12.19
C VAL A 127 -37.02 18.14 13.59
N ASN A 128 -38.34 18.19 13.72
CA ASN A 128 -39.00 17.95 15.00
C ASN A 128 -38.95 16.44 15.24
N TRP A 129 -37.85 15.96 15.86
CA TRP A 129 -37.60 14.55 16.19
C TRP A 129 -38.64 13.93 17.14
N LEU A 130 -39.62 14.72 17.58
CA LEU A 130 -40.74 14.31 18.44
C LEU A 130 -41.80 13.45 17.73
N HIS A 131 -41.74 13.29 16.41
CA HIS A 131 -42.63 12.35 15.73
C HIS A 131 -42.10 10.93 15.86
N LYS A 132 -42.88 10.07 16.52
CA LYS A 132 -42.69 8.63 16.48
C LYS A 132 -42.72 8.20 14.99
N PRO A 133 -41.69 7.51 14.49
CA PRO A 133 -41.63 7.14 13.08
C PRO A 133 -42.84 6.26 12.72
N GLU A 134 -43.45 6.54 11.56
CA GLU A 134 -44.58 5.76 11.03
C GLU A 134 -44.17 4.33 10.67
N SER A 135 -42.90 4.14 10.30
CA SER A 135 -42.31 2.83 10.01
C SER A 135 -40.81 2.83 10.27
N PHE A 136 -40.24 1.64 10.49
CA PHE A 136 -38.81 1.45 10.68
C PHE A 136 -38.21 0.77 9.46
N ILE A 137 -37.06 1.27 9.00
CA ILE A 137 -36.24 0.60 7.99
C ILE A 137 -35.09 -0.09 8.73
N ARG A 138 -34.88 -1.38 8.43
CA ARG A 138 -33.72 -2.12 8.92
C ARG A 138 -32.66 -2.17 7.82
N ILE A 139 -31.44 -1.79 8.15
CA ILE A 139 -30.31 -1.80 7.23
C ILE A 139 -29.23 -2.68 7.84
N LEU A 140 -28.88 -3.77 7.14
CA LEU A 140 -27.70 -4.56 7.45
C LEU A 140 -26.51 -3.98 6.70
N GLN A 141 -25.48 -3.55 7.43
CA GLN A 141 -24.21 -3.11 6.87
C GLN A 141 -23.10 -4.06 7.33
N ILE A 142 -22.43 -4.68 6.36
CA ILE A 142 -21.26 -5.52 6.58
C ILE A 142 -20.12 -4.93 5.76
N SER A 143 -18.96 -4.77 6.37
CA SER A 143 -17.73 -4.33 5.69
C SER A 143 -16.56 -5.16 6.19
N ASP A 144 -15.45 -5.14 5.44
CA ASP A 144 -14.15 -5.65 5.88
C ASP A 144 -14.20 -7.10 6.41
N ILE A 145 -14.96 -7.98 5.75
CA ILE A 145 -15.09 -9.39 6.15
C ILE A 145 -13.72 -10.08 6.23
N HIS A 146 -12.76 -9.65 5.40
CA HIS A 146 -11.40 -10.18 5.38
C HIS A 146 -11.39 -11.72 5.39
N LEU A 147 -12.07 -12.33 4.42
CA LEU A 147 -12.17 -13.78 4.31
C LEU A 147 -10.84 -14.39 3.83
N ASP A 148 -10.29 -15.29 4.64
CA ASP A 148 -9.10 -16.05 4.31
C ASP A 148 -9.43 -17.52 4.04
N LEU A 149 -9.51 -17.86 2.75
CA LEU A 149 -9.72 -19.23 2.29
C LEU A 149 -8.56 -20.18 2.65
N CYS A 150 -7.39 -19.64 3.02
CA CYS A 150 -6.23 -20.41 3.43
C CYS A 150 -6.11 -20.53 4.95
N TYR A 151 -7.05 -19.96 5.73
CA TYR A 151 -7.04 -20.08 7.18
C TYR A 151 -7.05 -21.55 7.61
N LYS A 152 -6.19 -21.88 8.56
CA LYS A 152 -6.10 -23.21 9.15
C LYS A 152 -6.04 -23.10 10.66
N GLU A 153 -7.00 -23.72 11.35
CA GLU A 153 -6.97 -23.86 12.80
C GLU A 153 -5.69 -24.58 13.26
N LYS A 154 -5.29 -24.34 14.51
CA LYS A 154 -4.12 -24.96 15.15
C LYS A 154 -2.80 -24.68 14.41
N THR A 155 -2.72 -23.55 13.72
CA THR A 155 -1.47 -23.05 13.12
C THR A 155 -0.98 -21.82 13.88
N TYR A 156 0.26 -21.41 13.66
CA TYR A 156 0.85 -20.30 14.41
C TYR A 156 0.14 -18.99 14.12
N LYS A 157 -0.37 -18.36 15.18
CA LYS A 157 -1.01 -17.04 15.07
C LYS A 157 -0.05 -15.87 15.09
N ASN A 158 1.14 -16.08 15.63
CA ASN A 158 2.21 -15.09 15.69
C ASN A 158 3.39 -15.60 14.85
N CYS A 159 3.52 -15.03 13.65
CA CYS A 159 4.38 -15.52 12.58
C CYS A 159 5.17 -14.40 11.89
N GLU A 160 6.21 -14.76 11.13
CA GLU A 160 7.06 -13.81 10.42
C GLU A 160 6.40 -13.14 9.20
N GLU A 161 5.34 -13.76 8.68
CA GLU A 161 4.56 -13.26 7.56
C GLU A 161 3.61 -12.12 7.96
N LYS A 162 3.11 -11.36 6.98
CA LYS A 162 2.13 -10.29 7.22
C LYS A 162 0.73 -10.80 7.62
N VAL A 163 0.40 -12.02 7.21
CA VAL A 163 -0.87 -12.70 7.54
C VAL A 163 -0.54 -14.10 8.04
N CYS A 164 -0.97 -14.40 9.27
CA CYS A 164 -0.71 -15.65 9.96
C CYS A 164 -1.93 -16.60 9.92
N CYS A 165 -1.95 -17.63 10.77
CA CYS A 165 -3.02 -18.63 10.85
C CYS A 165 -3.22 -19.46 9.57
N ARG A 166 -2.14 -19.70 8.81
CA ARG A 166 -2.11 -20.57 7.63
C ARG A 166 -1.11 -21.71 7.83
N THR A 167 -1.22 -22.74 7.00
CA THR A 167 -0.29 -23.89 7.04
C THR A 167 1.18 -23.50 6.84
N ASN A 168 1.43 -22.39 6.14
CA ASN A 168 2.77 -21.88 5.87
C ASN A 168 3.21 -20.76 6.83
N SER A 169 2.52 -20.55 7.96
CA SER A 169 2.90 -19.54 8.95
C SER A 169 4.15 -19.98 9.71
N THR A 170 5.22 -19.19 9.60
CA THR A 170 6.50 -19.45 10.25
C THR A 170 6.51 -18.79 11.63
N PRO A 171 6.57 -19.54 12.75
CA PRO A 171 6.49 -18.94 14.08
C PRO A 171 7.70 -18.06 14.37
N PHE A 172 7.47 -16.93 15.06
CA PHE A 172 8.60 -16.24 15.70
C PHE A 172 9.26 -17.13 16.77
N PRO A 173 10.56 -16.93 17.04
CA PRO A 173 11.24 -17.64 18.12
C PRO A 173 10.50 -17.51 19.46
N GLY A 174 10.15 -18.64 20.09
CA GLY A 174 9.41 -18.68 21.35
C GLY A 174 7.89 -18.57 21.23
N SER A 175 7.34 -18.46 20.01
CA SER A 175 5.90 -18.48 19.76
C SER A 175 5.36 -19.90 19.81
N HIS A 176 4.39 -20.14 20.70
CA HIS A 176 3.70 -21.42 20.84
C HIS A 176 2.19 -21.30 20.70
N GLU A 177 1.68 -20.08 20.48
CA GLU A 177 0.25 -19.85 20.44
C GLU A 177 -0.33 -20.23 19.08
N LEU A 178 -1.46 -20.94 19.12
CA LEU A 178 -2.10 -21.49 17.94
C LEU A 178 -3.47 -20.85 17.70
N SER A 179 -3.86 -20.82 16.43
CA SER A 179 -5.10 -20.24 15.94
C SER A 179 -6.33 -21.07 16.35
N GLY A 180 -7.43 -20.38 16.67
CA GLY A 180 -8.71 -21.00 17.01
C GLY A 180 -9.50 -21.47 15.78
N ILE A 181 -10.63 -22.14 16.01
CA ILE A 181 -11.53 -22.61 14.95
C ILE A 181 -12.29 -21.44 14.31
N PHE A 182 -12.74 -20.49 15.14
CA PHE A 182 -13.55 -19.34 14.72
C PHE A 182 -12.73 -18.06 14.49
N GLY A 183 -11.41 -18.16 14.36
CA GLY A 183 -10.53 -17.03 14.11
C GLY A 183 -9.60 -16.73 15.27
N GLU A 184 -8.82 -15.67 15.10
CA GLU A 184 -7.81 -15.20 16.03
C GLU A 184 -7.47 -13.72 15.74
N PHE A 185 -7.01 -12.96 16.74
CA PHE A 185 -6.94 -11.50 16.67
C PHE A 185 -5.99 -10.93 15.60
N TYR A 186 -4.91 -11.66 15.28
CA TYR A 186 -3.89 -11.22 14.32
C TYR A 186 -4.05 -11.84 12.92
N CYS A 187 -5.21 -12.40 12.64
CA CYS A 187 -5.47 -13.17 11.43
C CYS A 187 -6.77 -12.72 10.74
N ASP A 188 -6.83 -12.96 9.44
CA ASP A 188 -8.05 -12.80 8.65
C ASP A 188 -9.10 -13.88 9.04
N ALA A 189 -10.37 -13.64 8.71
CA ALA A 189 -11.50 -14.45 9.13
C ALA A 189 -11.52 -15.83 8.43
N PRO A 190 -11.72 -16.93 9.17
CA PRO A 190 -11.90 -18.25 8.56
C PRO A 190 -13.27 -18.38 7.88
N PRO A 191 -13.40 -19.28 6.88
CA PRO A 191 -14.68 -19.55 6.22
C PRO A 191 -15.81 -19.88 7.19
N ILE A 192 -15.52 -20.70 8.22
CA ILE A 192 -16.53 -21.11 9.20
C ILE A 192 -17.11 -19.92 9.99
N LEU A 193 -16.32 -18.88 10.28
CA LEU A 193 -16.81 -17.68 10.96
C LEU A 193 -17.78 -16.91 10.06
N VAL A 194 -17.44 -16.78 8.77
CA VAL A 194 -18.25 -16.05 7.79
C VAL A 194 -19.55 -16.82 7.48
N GLU A 195 -19.48 -18.13 7.33
CA GLU A 195 -20.64 -19.00 7.14
C GLU A 195 -21.61 -18.90 8.32
N THR A 196 -21.11 -19.08 9.55
CA THR A 196 -21.94 -19.00 10.76
C THR A 196 -22.55 -17.61 10.98
N LEU A 197 -21.84 -16.54 10.62
CA LEU A 197 -22.39 -15.17 10.60
C LEU A 197 -23.61 -15.09 9.67
N PHE A 198 -23.49 -15.55 8.43
CA PHE A 198 -24.60 -15.46 7.47
C PHE A 198 -25.74 -16.42 7.78
N GLU A 199 -25.46 -17.60 8.35
CA GLU A 199 -26.50 -18.50 8.87
C GLU A 199 -27.27 -17.85 10.02
N TYR A 200 -26.56 -17.18 10.94
CA TYR A 200 -27.19 -16.46 12.03
C TYR A 200 -28.09 -15.34 11.51
N ILE A 201 -27.60 -14.54 10.57
CA ILE A 201 -28.38 -13.47 9.93
C ILE A 201 -29.63 -14.05 9.28
N LYS A 202 -29.49 -15.07 8.43
CA LYS A 202 -30.61 -15.72 7.73
C LYS A 202 -31.67 -16.27 8.69
N LYS A 203 -31.25 -16.78 9.84
CA LYS A 203 -32.15 -17.41 10.82
C LYS A 203 -32.84 -16.41 11.76
N ASN A 204 -32.16 -15.32 12.12
CA ASN A 204 -32.59 -14.45 13.23
C ASN A 204 -32.96 -13.03 12.78
N ILE A 205 -32.61 -12.64 11.57
CA ILE A 205 -32.90 -11.30 11.04
C ILE A 205 -33.92 -11.44 9.92
N ASP A 206 -35.14 -11.00 10.23
CA ASP A 206 -36.21 -10.86 9.25
C ASP A 206 -36.00 -9.54 8.47
N PHE A 207 -35.88 -9.65 7.15
CA PHE A 207 -35.63 -8.55 6.22
C PHE A 207 -36.89 -8.17 5.45
#